data_AF-A0A520S2T8-F1
#
_entry.id   AF-A0A520S2T8-F1
#
_cell.length_a   1.000
_cell.length_b   1.000
_cell.length_c   1.000
_cell.angle_alpha   90.00
_cell.angle_beta   90.00
_cell.angle_gamma   90.00
#
_symmetry.space_group_name_H-M   'P 1'
#
loop_
_entity.id
_entity.type
_entity.pdbx_description
1 polymer ?
#
loop_
_entity_poly.entity_id
_entity_poly.type
_entity_poly.pdbx_seq_one_letter_code
_entity_poly.pdbx_strand_id
1 'polypeptide(L)' 'TRSQVRFVLGNPILDDNLNRDRWDYIYTIQISGGETKREILILHFLEDKLSFFETNLRHSDDNRPSSA' A
#
# COMPACT_ATOMS: atom_id res chain seq x y z
N THR A 1 -12.69 3.52 -9.08
CA THR A 1 -13.39 4.46 -8.18
C THR A 1 -13.07 4.13 -6.74
N ARG A 2 -13.35 5.04 -5.79
CA ARG A 2 -13.18 4.79 -4.35
C ARG A 2 -13.93 3.55 -3.86
N SER A 3 -15.12 3.28 -4.38
CA SER A 3 -15.91 2.08 -4.05
C SER A 3 -15.23 0.78 -4.47
N GLN A 4 -14.62 0.73 -5.65
CA GLN A 4 -13.86 -0.43 -6.12
C GLN A 4 -12.61 -0.67 -5.27
N VAL A 5 -11.91 0.41 -4.89
CA VAL A 5 -10.75 0.31 -4.00
C VAL A 5 -11.16 -0.29 -2.65
N ARG A 6 -12.25 0.20 -2.04
CA ARG A 6 -12.77 -0.38 -0.78
C ARG A 6 -13.20 -1.82 -0.92
N PHE A 7 -13.77 -2.20 -2.06
CA PHE A 7 -14.17 -3.58 -2.29
C PHE A 7 -12.97 -4.54 -2.27
N VAL A 8 -11.83 -4.12 -2.82
CA VAL A 8 -10.61 -4.94 -2.90
C VAL A 8 -9.77 -4.86 -1.63
N LEU A 9 -9.59 -3.67 -1.06
CA LEU A 9 -8.64 -3.41 0.03
C LEU A 9 -9.30 -3.21 1.39
N GLY A 10 -10.62 -3.12 1.45
CA GLY A 10 -11.36 -2.73 2.65
C GLY A 10 -11.33 -1.23 2.91
N ASN A 11 -11.75 -0.85 4.12
CA ASN A 11 -11.79 0.55 4.53
C ASN A 11 -10.36 1.03 4.89
N PRO A 12 -9.98 2.25 4.48
CA PRO A 12 -8.72 2.84 4.91
C PRO A 12 -8.75 3.10 6.43
N ILE A 13 -7.57 3.24 7.02
CA ILE A 13 -7.42 3.44 8.48
C ILE A 13 -7.84 4.86 8.87
N LEU A 14 -7.65 5.82 7.95
CA LEU A 14 -8.15 7.18 8.07
C LEU A 14 -9.27 7.40 7.06
N ASP A 15 -10.49 7.57 7.58
CA ASP A 15 -11.64 8.09 6.84
C ASP A 15 -12.06 9.41 7.50
N ASP A 16 -11.19 10.42 7.39
CA ASP A 16 -11.51 11.77 7.84
C ASP A 16 -11.86 12.63 6.63
N ASN A 17 -12.96 13.38 6.76
CA ASN A 17 -13.40 14.43 5.84
C ASN A 17 -12.30 15.46 5.50
N LEU A 18 -11.23 15.54 6.28
CA LEU A 18 -10.07 16.40 6.05
C LEU A 18 -9.18 15.97 4.85
N ASN A 19 -9.14 14.69 4.46
CA ASN A 19 -8.30 14.20 3.35
C ASN A 19 -9.07 13.26 2.40
N ARG A 20 -10.14 13.77 1.78
CA ARG A 20 -10.98 12.97 0.86
C ARG A 20 -10.22 12.37 -0.32
N ASP A 21 -9.11 12.99 -0.73
CA ASP A 21 -8.33 12.60 -1.91
C ASP A 21 -7.10 11.74 -1.58
N ARG A 22 -6.90 11.37 -0.31
CA ARG A 22 -5.78 10.51 0.11
C ARG A 22 -6.25 9.44 1.09
N TRP A 23 -5.97 8.18 0.79
CA TRP A 23 -6.25 7.05 1.68
C TRP A 23 -4.99 6.30 2.06
N ASP A 24 -4.81 6.11 3.36
CA ASP A 24 -3.67 5.39 3.92
C ASP A 24 -4.11 3.99 4.38
N TYR A 25 -3.39 2.97 3.89
CA TYR A 25 -3.55 1.56 4.25
C TYR A 25 -2.25 1.07 4.89
N ILE A 26 -2.37 0.33 5.99
CA ILE A 26 -1.24 -0.39 6.60
C ILE A 26 -1.58 -1.88 6.55
N TYR A 27 -0.73 -2.67 5.91
CA TYR A 27 -0.86 -4.11 5.87
C TYR A 27 0.38 -4.77 6.49
N THR A 28 0.15 -5.94 7.09
CA THR A 28 1.21 -6.72 7.73
C THR A 28 1.27 -8.07 7.04
N ILE A 29 2.43 -8.39 6.48
CA ILE A 29 2.69 -9.68 5.86
C ILE A 29 3.56 -10.47 6.84
N GLN A 30 3.02 -11.60 7.29
CA GLN A 30 3.76 -12.55 8.11
C GLN A 30 4.01 -13.81 7.30
N ILE A 31 5.28 -14.04 6.96
CA ILE A 31 5.72 -15.28 6.32
C ILE A 31 5.99 -16.28 7.44
N SER A 32 5.46 -17.49 7.35
CA SER A 32 5.67 -18.52 8.37
C SER A 32 7.16 -18.75 8.63
N GLY A 33 7.58 -18.60 9.89
CA GLY A 33 8.99 -18.73 10.30
C GLY A 33 9.90 -17.58 9.85
N GLY A 34 9.38 -16.54 9.21
CA GLY A 34 10.12 -15.36 8.74
C GLY A 34 9.78 -14.08 9.50
N GLU A 35 10.41 -12.99 9.08
CA GLU A 35 10.15 -11.66 9.65
C GLU A 35 8.74 -11.17 9.29
N THR A 36 8.12 -10.49 10.27
CA THR A 36 6.87 -9.76 10.03
C THR A 36 7.21 -8.45 9.35
N LYS A 37 6.71 -8.25 8.13
CA LYS A 37 6.87 -7.01 7.38
C LYS A 37 5.62 -6.17 7.50
N ARG A 38 5.80 -4.91 7.88
CA ARG A 38 4.75 -3.90 7.86
C ARG A 38 4.99 -2.97 6.68
N GLU A 39 3.97 -2.83 5.87
CA GLU A 39 4.00 -2.01 4.66
C GLU A 39 2.87 -0.98 4.72
N ILE A 40 3.13 0.18 4.14
CA ILE A 40 2.22 1.32 4.03
C ILE A 40 1.93 1.54 2.55
N LEU A 41 0.65 1.58 2.20
CA LEU A 41 0.16 1.94 0.88
C LEU A 41 -0.65 3.23 0.98
N ILE A 42 -0.23 4.25 0.25
CA ILE A 42 -0.90 5.55 0.19
C ILE A 42 -1.54 5.67 -1.19
N LEU A 43 -2.85 5.86 -1.25
CA LEU A 43 -3.61 6.02 -2.48
C LEU A 43 -4.05 7.47 -2.64
N HIS A 44 -3.83 8.03 -3.83
CA HIS A 44 -4.25 9.38 -4.17
C HIS A 44 -5.34 9.37 -5.22
N PHE A 45 -6.38 10.17 -5.00
CA PHE A 45 -7.55 10.26 -5.87
C PHE A 45 -7.65 11.64 -6.52
N LEU A 46 -8.14 11.66 -7.76
CA LEU A 46 -8.52 12.86 -8.48
C LEU A 46 -9.89 12.60 -9.11
N GLU A 47 -10.87 13.47 -8.85
CA GLU A 47 -12.24 13.32 -9.39
C GLU A 47 -12.85 11.93 -9.12
N ASP A 48 -12.68 11.41 -7.90
CA ASP A 48 -13.15 10.08 -7.47
C ASP A 48 -12.50 8.86 -8.15
N LYS A 49 -11.46 9.09 -8.95
CA LYS A 49 -10.65 8.06 -9.60
C LYS A 49 -9.29 7.95 -8.94
N LEU A 50 -8.77 6.73 -8.85
CA LEU A 50 -7.40 6.50 -8.37
C LEU A 50 -6.43 7.09 -9.40
N SER A 51 -5.57 8.01 -8.96
CA SER A 51 -4.61 8.71 -9.81
C SER A 51 -3.23 8.07 -9.71
N PHE A 52 -2.71 7.89 -8.50
CA PHE A 52 -1.43 7.24 -8.23
C PHE A 52 -1.39 6.66 -6.81
N PHE A 53 -0.34 5.89 -6.52
CA PHE A 53 -0.09 5.36 -5.19
C PHE A 53 1.40 5.38 -4.83
N GLU A 54 1.68 5.40 -3.54
CA GLU A 54 3.02 5.34 -2.97
C GLU A 54 3.10 4.13 -2.03
N THR A 55 4.29 3.54 -1.93
CA THR A 55 4.56 2.44 -0.99
C THR A 55 5.96 2.55 -0.42
N ASN A 56 6.14 2.11 0.83
CA ASN A 56 7.44 1.99 1.47
C ASN A 56 8.16 0.67 1.12
N LEU A 57 7.59 -0.16 0.24
CA LEU A 57 8.22 -1.37 -0.29
C LEU A 57 9.54 -1.01 -0.96
N ARG A 58 10.65 -1.25 -0.28
CA ARG A 58 11.97 -1.32 -0.92
C ARG A 58 11.98 -2.58 -1.77
N HIS A 59 12.04 -2.41 -3.09
CA HIS A 59 12.38 -3.52 -3.98
C HIS A 59 13.73 -4.06 -3.53
N SER A 60 13.74 -5.26 -2.96
CA SER A 60 14.97 -6.02 -2.74
C SER A 60 15.42 -6.59 -4.09
N ASP A 61 15.79 -5.72 -5.02
CA ASP A 61 16.60 -6.09 -6.18
C ASP A 61 18.05 -6.22 -5.72
N ASP A 62 18.32 -7.22 -4.90
CA ASP A 62 19.68 -7.70 -4.66
C ASP A 62 19.67 -9.22 -4.73
N ASN A 63 19.39 -9.73 -5.93
CA ASN A 63 19.77 -11.08 -6.31
C ASN A 63 20.72 -10.99 -7.51
N ARG A 64 21.85 -10.29 -7.31
CA ARG A 64 23.03 -10.52 -8.14
C ARG A 64 23.76 -11.72 -7.54
N PRO A 65 23.80 -12.90 -8.20
CA PRO A 65 24.74 -13.92 -7.77
C PRO A 65 26.14 -13.31 -7.88
N SER A 66 26.83 -13.21 -6.74
CA SER A 66 28.25 -12.88 -6.71
C SER A 66 28.96 -13.89 -7.60
N SER A 67 29.54 -13.41 -8.70
CA SER A 67 30.36 -14.21 -9.59
C SER A 67 31.40 -14.99 -8.77
N ALA A 68 31.41 -16.31 -8.96
CA ALA A 68 32.51 -17.18 -8.57
C ALA A 68 33.33 -17.53 -9.83
#